data_AF-A0A7S0RZG3-F1
#
_entry.id   AF-A0A7S0RZG3-F1
#
_cell.length_a   1.000
_cell.length_b   1.000
_cell.length_c   1.000
_cell.angle_alpha   90.00
_cell.angle_beta   90.00
_cell.angle_gamma   90.00
#
_symmetry.space_group_name_H-M   'P 1'
#
loop_
_entity.id
_entity.type
_entity.pdbx_description
1 polymer ?
#
loop_
_entity_poly.entity_id
_entity_poly.type
_entity_poly.pdbx_seq_one_letter_code
_entity_poly.pdbx_strand_id
1 'polypeptide(L)'
;DWVTNAAYFSVVSICAPVWEEAIFRGFLLTSLTRYMPPPAAVALSSLLFAMCHFKMQTFLPLLVLGVLFSSVFLGTRNLLPPVVAHSLWNIYVLATIMWRPA
;
A
#
# COMPACT_ATOMS: atom_id res chain seq x y z
N ASP A 1 -20.88 1.36 16.52
CA ASP A 1 -21.97 0.41 16.19
C ASP A 1 -21.57 -0.39 14.95
N TRP A 2 -22.37 -1.38 14.54
CA TRP A 2 -22.01 -2.30 13.46
C TRP A 2 -21.90 -1.61 12.08
N VAL A 3 -22.64 -0.53 11.84
CA VAL A 3 -22.57 0.24 10.58
C VAL A 3 -21.24 0.98 10.50
N THR A 4 -20.87 1.67 11.58
CA THR A 4 -19.58 2.38 11.65
C THR A 4 -18.40 1.43 11.47
N ASN A 5 -18.44 0.25 12.10
CA ASN A 5 -17.37 -0.75 11.97
C ASN A 5 -17.28 -1.31 10.55
N ALA A 6 -18.42 -1.61 9.92
CA ALA A 6 -18.46 -2.08 8.54
C ALA A 6 -17.92 -1.02 7.57
N ALA A 7 -18.32 0.24 7.73
CA ALA A 7 -17.82 1.35 6.91
C ALA A 7 -16.31 1.55 7.07
N TYR A 8 -15.81 1.54 8.31
CA TYR A 8 -14.38 1.64 8.59
C TYR A 8 -13.59 0.50 7.93
N PHE A 9 -14.08 -0.74 8.05
CA PHE A 9 -13.48 -1.90 7.41
C PHE A 9 -13.43 -1.73 5.89
N SER A 10 -14.53 -1.38 5.25
CA SER A 10 -14.57 -1.18 3.79
C SER A 10 -13.61 -0.09 3.32
N VAL A 11 -13.53 1.03 4.02
CA VAL A 11 -12.64 2.14 3.65
C VAL A 11 -11.17 1.72 3.78
N VAL A 12 -10.77 1.14 4.91
CA VAL A 12 -9.38 0.79 5.20
C VAL A 12 -8.91 -0.39 4.34
N SER A 13 -9.78 -1.37 4.10
CA SER A 13 -9.40 -2.61 3.41
C SER A 13 -9.58 -2.57 1.90
N ILE A 14 -10.37 -1.63 1.35
CA ILE A 14 -10.68 -1.59 -0.09
C ILE A 14 -10.39 -0.20 -0.66
N CYS A 15 -11.06 0.84 -0.17
CA CYS A 15 -10.97 2.16 -0.77
C CYS A 15 -9.56 2.76 -0.67
N ALA A 16 -8.94 2.66 0.51
CA ALA A 16 -7.59 3.17 0.75
C ALA A 16 -6.54 2.46 -0.14
N PRO A 17 -6.44 1.11 -0.17
CA PRO A 17 -5.53 0.41 -1.08
C PRO A 17 -5.71 0.78 -2.55
N VAL A 18 -6.94 0.91 -3.04
CA VAL A 18 -7.20 1.30 -4.43
C VAL A 18 -6.61 2.68 -4.74
N TRP A 19 -6.87 3.66 -3.87
CA TRP A 19 -6.35 5.03 -4.05
C TRP A 19 -4.84 5.10 -3.91
N GLU A 20 -4.29 4.42 -2.92
CA GLU A 20 -2.85 4.41 -2.66
C GLU A 20 -2.10 3.76 -3.82
N GLU A 21 -2.53 2.59 -4.30
CA GLU A 21 -1.88 1.95 -5.46
C GLU A 21 -2.02 2.79 -6.74
N ALA A 22 -3.17 3.43 -6.97
CA ALA A 22 -3.35 4.31 -8.12
C ALA A 22 -2.35 5.48 -8.12
N ILE A 23 -2.16 6.13 -6.96
CA ILE A 23 -1.25 7.27 -6.81
C ILE A 23 0.21 6.82 -6.85
N PHE A 24 0.59 5.85 -6.02
CA PHE A 24 1.99 5.47 -5.85
C PHE A 24 2.50 4.62 -7.01
N ARG A 25 1.71 3.69 -7.56
CA ARG A 25 2.16 2.75 -8.61
C ARG A 25 1.71 3.24 -9.98
N GLY A 26 0.42 3.56 -10.11
CA GLY A 26 -0.16 4.04 -11.36
C GLY A 26 0.47 5.35 -11.83
N PHE A 27 0.63 6.33 -10.93
CA PHE A 27 1.15 7.64 -11.27
C PHE A 27 2.62 7.85 -10.92
N LEU A 28 2.99 7.78 -9.64
CA LEU A 28 4.31 8.19 -9.15
C LEU A 28 5.42 7.28 -9.67
N LEU A 29 5.37 5.97 -9.38
CA LEU A 29 6.37 5.00 -9.83
C LEU A 29 6.50 5.00 -11.35
N THR A 30 5.36 4.95 -12.06
CA THR A 30 5.34 5.02 -13.53
C THR A 30 6.02 6.30 -14.03
N SER A 31 5.77 7.45 -13.39
CA SER A 31 6.43 8.70 -13.75
C SER A 31 7.93 8.69 -13.45
N LEU A 32 8.35 8.18 -12.29
CA LEU A 32 9.75 8.08 -11.91
C LEU A 32 10.55 7.18 -12.87
N THR A 33 9.98 6.06 -13.32
CA THR A 33 10.64 5.17 -14.28
C THR A 33 10.96 5.80 -15.65
N ARG A 34 10.38 6.98 -15.95
CA ARG A 34 10.75 7.77 -17.14
C ARG A 34 12.05 8.56 -16.98
N TYR A 35 12.49 8.79 -15.75
CA TYR A 35 13.63 9.68 -15.43
C TYR A 35 14.77 8.98 -14.68
N MET A 36 14.55 7.77 -14.14
CA MET A 36 15.55 7.03 -13.38
C MET A 36 15.38 5.51 -13.56
N PRO A 37 16.44 4.71 -13.33
CA PRO A 37 16.35 3.25 -13.50
C PRO A 37 15.35 2.63 -12.52
N PRO A 38 14.72 1.49 -12.88
CA PRO A 38 13.64 0.89 -12.08
C PRO A 38 13.96 0.67 -10.60
N PRO A 39 15.16 0.19 -10.20
CA PRO A 39 15.48 0.03 -8.77
C PRO A 39 15.45 1.35 -7.99
N ALA A 40 15.93 2.45 -8.60
CA ALA A 40 15.90 3.77 -7.97
C ALA A 40 14.47 4.31 -7.86
N ALA A 41 13.65 4.13 -8.91
CA ALA A 41 12.24 4.52 -8.91
C ALA A 41 11.44 3.76 -7.85
N VAL A 42 11.69 2.44 -7.71
CA VAL A 42 11.09 1.60 -6.66
C VAL A 42 11.49 2.08 -5.28
N ALA A 43 12.79 2.32 -5.04
CA ALA A 43 13.28 2.79 -3.75
C ALA A 43 12.63 4.13 -3.35
N LEU A 44 12.62 5.11 -4.26
CA LEU A 44 12.07 6.44 -4.00
C LEU A 44 10.54 6.39 -3.81
N SER A 45 9.81 5.67 -4.66
CA SER A 45 8.35 5.54 -4.52
C SER A 45 7.97 4.85 -3.20
N SER A 46 8.72 3.82 -2.79
CA SER A 46 8.47 3.07 -1.55
C SER A 46 8.81 3.89 -0.31
N LEU A 47 9.87 4.70 -0.39
CA LEU A 47 10.25 5.63 0.66
C LEU A 47 9.18 6.70 0.86
N LEU A 48 8.71 7.32 -0.21
CA LEU A 48 7.63 8.31 -0.15
C LEU A 48 6.33 7.70 0.38
N PHE A 49 5.98 6.50 -0.05
CA PHE A 49 4.84 5.75 0.49
C PHE A 49 4.93 5.58 2.02
N ALA A 50 6.06 5.10 2.54
CA ALA A 50 6.26 4.92 3.97
C ALA A 50 6.26 6.25 4.75
N MET A 51 6.83 7.32 4.19
CA MET A 51 6.86 8.65 4.84
C MET A 51 5.47 9.29 4.94
N CYS A 52 4.62 9.12 3.92
CA CYS A 52 3.25 9.66 3.91
C CYS A 52 2.33 9.06 4.99
N HIS A 53 2.74 7.98 5.65
CA HIS A 53 2.00 7.39 6.76
C HIS A 53 2.30 8.03 8.13
N PHE A 54 3.32 8.89 8.21
CA PHE A 54 3.67 9.67 9.41
C PHE A 54 3.77 8.85 10.72
N LYS A 55 4.18 7.58 10.63
CA LYS A 55 4.29 6.67 11.77
C LYS A 55 5.61 5.91 11.73
N MET A 56 6.48 6.21 12.68
CA MET A 56 7.81 5.58 12.75
C MET A 56 7.75 4.08 13.07
N GLN A 57 6.78 3.63 13.89
CA GLN A 57 6.65 2.22 14.23
C GLN A 57 6.34 1.34 13.01
N THR A 58 5.62 1.89 12.03
CA THR A 58 5.22 1.17 10.80
C THR A 58 6.09 1.51 9.60
N PHE A 59 7.06 2.42 9.75
CA PHE A 59 7.87 2.92 8.64
C PHE A 59 8.61 1.79 7.91
N LEU A 60 9.35 0.95 8.62
CA LEU A 60 10.12 -0.13 8.02
C LEU A 60 9.22 -1.21 7.36
N PRO A 61 8.15 -1.71 8.01
CA PRO A 61 7.17 -2.58 7.35
C PRO A 61 6.57 -1.98 6.08
N LEU A 62 6.16 -0.70 6.11
CA LEU A 62 5.56 -0.02 4.97
C LEU A 62 6.56 0.21 3.84
N LEU A 63 7.83 0.43 4.16
CA LEU A 63 8.89 0.54 3.16
C LEU A 63 9.07 -0.79 2.41
N VAL A 64 9.09 -1.91 3.13
CA VAL A 64 9.21 -3.26 2.55
C VAL A 64 8.00 -3.61 1.68
N LEU A 65 6.78 -3.36 2.18
CA LEU A 65 5.54 -3.52 1.39
C LEU A 65 5.53 -2.60 0.18
N GLY A 66 6.04 -1.38 0.36
CA GLY A 66 6.30 -0.39 -0.68
C GLY A 66 7.04 -1.01 -1.85
N VAL A 67 8.19 -1.63 -1.56
CA VAL A 67 9.07 -2.28 -2.54
C VAL A 67 8.40 -3.51 -3.15
N LEU A 68 7.72 -4.34 -2.34
CA LEU A 68 7.00 -5.52 -2.80
C LEU A 68 5.92 -5.15 -3.84
N PHE A 69 5.00 -4.24 -3.51
CA PHE A 69 3.90 -3.86 -4.40
C PHE A 69 4.43 -3.16 -5.66
N SER A 70 5.47 -2.34 -5.53
CA SER A 70 6.14 -1.72 -6.68
C SER A 70 6.75 -2.76 -7.62
N SER A 71 7.37 -3.81 -7.07
CA SER A 71 7.97 -4.90 -7.85
C SER A 71 6.91 -5.73 -8.56
N VAL A 72 5.80 -6.05 -7.87
CA VAL A 72 4.63 -6.73 -8.46
C VAL A 72 4.03 -5.89 -9.59
N PHE A 73 3.86 -4.58 -9.39
CA PHE A 73 3.33 -3.69 -10.42
C PHE A 73 4.25 -3.62 -11.64
N LEU A 74 5.57 -3.48 -11.46
CA LEU A 74 6.49 -3.40 -12.60
C LEU A 74 6.56 -4.71 -13.39
N GLY A 75 6.46 -5.85 -12.72
CA GLY A 75 6.45 -7.17 -13.36
C GLY A 75 5.14 -7.48 -14.08
N THR A 76 3.99 -7.02 -13.56
CA THR A 76 2.66 -7.34 -14.12
C THR A 76 2.10 -6.24 -15.03
N ARG A 77 2.57 -5.00 -14.87
CA ARG A 77 1.98 -3.78 -15.46
C ARG A 77 0.47 -3.66 -15.24
N ASN A 78 -0.01 -4.24 -14.14
CA ASN A 78 -1.42 -4.27 -13.77
C ASN A 78 -1.55 -3.77 -12.32
N LEU A 79 -2.51 -2.89 -12.07
CA LEU A 79 -2.80 -2.37 -10.72
C LEU A 79 -3.59 -3.35 -9.86
N LEU A 80 -4.29 -4.31 -10.46
CA LEU A 80 -5.12 -5.26 -9.72
C LEU A 80 -4.29 -6.15 -8.76
N PRO A 81 -3.17 -6.78 -9.17
CA PRO A 81 -2.36 -7.58 -8.26
C PRO A 81 -1.85 -6.82 -7.01
N PRO A 82 -1.23 -5.63 -7.11
CA PRO A 82 -0.81 -4.89 -5.91
C PRO A 82 -2.00 -4.39 -5.09
N VAL A 83 -3.13 -3.98 -5.70
CA VAL A 83 -4.35 -3.59 -4.95
C VAL A 83 -4.86 -4.76 -4.12
N VAL A 84 -4.95 -5.97 -4.70
CA VAL A 84 -5.42 -7.16 -3.98
C VAL A 84 -4.44 -7.51 -2.86
N ALA A 85 -3.14 -7.53 -3.13
CA ALA A 85 -2.13 -7.82 -2.11
C ALA A 85 -2.18 -6.82 -0.94
N HIS A 86 -2.33 -5.53 -1.24
CA HIS A 86 -2.44 -4.47 -0.24
C HIS A 86 -3.76 -4.58 0.54
N SER A 87 -4.87 -4.83 -0.13
CA SER A 87 -6.18 -5.05 0.52
C SER A 87 -6.12 -6.23 1.49
N LEU A 88 -5.51 -7.36 1.08
CA LEU A 88 -5.32 -8.53 1.93
C LEU A 88 -4.44 -8.21 3.15
N TRP A 89 -3.37 -7.44 2.97
CA TRP A 89 -2.54 -6.99 4.08
C TRP A 89 -3.32 -6.14 5.08
N ASN A 90 -4.11 -5.16 4.60
CA ASN A 90 -4.92 -4.30 5.45
C ASN A 90 -6.00 -5.10 6.19
N ILE A 91 -6.64 -6.07 5.52
CA ILE A 91 -7.59 -7.00 6.16
C ILE A 91 -6.91 -7.78 7.27
N TYR A 92 -5.73 -8.36 7.02
CA TYR A 92 -4.97 -9.10 8.02
C TYR A 92 -4.65 -8.22 9.24
N VAL A 93 -4.07 -7.04 9.02
CA VAL A 93 -3.73 -6.11 10.11
C VAL A 93 -4.99 -5.70 10.88
N LEU A 94 -6.05 -5.30 10.18
CA LEU A 94 -7.28 -4.85 10.81
C LEU A 94 -7.95 -5.96 11.63
N ALA A 95 -8.00 -7.19 11.09
CA ALA A 95 -8.52 -8.35 11.80
C ALA A 95 -7.71 -8.66 13.07
N THR A 96 -6.37 -8.58 13.01
CA THR A 96 -5.54 -8.81 14.21
C THR A 96 -5.73 -7.75 15.28
N ILE A 97 -5.98 -6.50 14.89
CA ILE A 97 -6.29 -5.42 15.84
C ILE A 97 -7.67 -5.62 16.47
N MET A 98 -8.67 -5.99 15.67
CA MET A 98 -10.04 -6.23 16.16
C MET A 98 -10.15 -7.50 17.03
N TRP A 99 -9.35 -8.52 16.76
CA TRP A 99 -9.37 -9.79 17.49
C TRP A 99 -8.56 -9.74 18.79
N ARG A 100 -7.64 -8.79 18.97
CA ARG A 100 -6.84 -8.70 20.20
C ARG A 100 -7.76 -8.46 21.40
N PRO A 101 -7.88 -9.41 22.35
CA PRO A 101 -8.58 -9.15 23.59
C PRO A 101 -7.80 -8.06 24.34
N ALA A 102 -8.54 -7.08 24.86
CA ALA A 102 -7.97 -6.03 25.71
C ALA A 102 -7.33 -6.61 26.98
#